data_AF-A0AAU0NU30-F1
#
_entry.id   AF-A0AAU0NU30-F1
#
_cell.length_a   1.000
_cell.length_b   1.000
_cell.length_c   1.000
_cell.angle_alpha   90.00
_cell.angle_beta   90.00
_cell.angle_gamma   90.00
#
_symmetry.space_group_name_H-M   'P 1'
#
loop_
_entity.id
_entity.type
_entity.pdbx_description
1 polymer ?
#
loop_
_entity_poly.entity_id
_entity_poly.type
_entity_poly.pdbx_seq_one_letter_code
_entity_poly.pdbx_strand_id
1 'polypeptide(L)'
;MDKLEGIIVNKLKELEIDYYSLKSFIQEYLIKIEEIIFQKEKNRDEAINILKNNRFSVVSISKDLNCSRTTLYNHGAILKKYIELSEIKFIEDNPFELFEKLKTEKQLLENQLNQMIGRDVNNEILANELDTHINTIKEKDDTIKRLEVEKAELSKTNRELKKQIFKNNK
;
A
#
# COMPACT_ATOMS: atom_id res chain seq x y z
N MET A 1 3.63 -40.54 18.36
CA MET A 1 2.37 -39.91 17.93
C MET A 1 2.58 -39.59 16.46
N ASP A 2 1.80 -40.24 15.59
CA ASP A 2 1.99 -40.08 14.15
C ASP A 2 1.72 -38.62 13.74
N LYS A 3 2.42 -38.09 12.74
CA LYS A 3 2.31 -36.66 12.38
C LYS A 3 0.87 -36.31 11.99
N LEU A 4 0.16 -37.27 11.39
CA LEU A 4 -1.27 -37.19 11.04
C LEU A 4 -2.17 -37.19 12.27
N GLU A 5 -1.91 -38.07 13.24
CA GLU A 5 -2.66 -38.15 14.50
C GLU A 5 -2.61 -36.82 15.25
N GLY A 6 -1.45 -36.17 15.31
CA GLY A 6 -1.32 -34.85 15.93
C GLY A 6 -2.18 -33.76 15.25
N ILE A 7 -2.31 -33.81 13.92
CA ILE A 7 -3.16 -32.88 13.16
C ILE A 7 -4.64 -33.14 13.46
N ILE A 8 -5.04 -34.42 13.45
CA ILE A 8 -6.42 -34.84 13.75
C ILE A 8 -6.82 -34.42 15.16
N VAL A 9 -5.95 -34.65 16.15
CA VAL A 9 -6.18 -34.24 17.55
C VAL A 9 -6.41 -32.73 17.64
N ASN A 10 -5.65 -31.91 16.92
CA ASN A 10 -5.82 -30.45 16.93
C ASN A 10 -7.14 -30.02 16.27
N LYS A 11 -7.49 -30.60 15.12
CA LYS A 11 -8.77 -30.31 14.45
C LYS A 11 -9.98 -30.71 15.30
N LEU A 12 -9.89 -31.85 16.00
CA LEU A 12 -10.97 -32.29 16.89
C LEU A 12 -11.10 -31.43 18.14
N LYS A 13 -10.00 -30.86 18.66
CA LYS A 13 -10.05 -29.87 19.75
C LYS A 13 -10.83 -28.62 19.36
N GLU A 14 -10.68 -28.14 18.12
CA GLU A 14 -11.49 -27.01 17.61
C GLU A 14 -12.99 -27.34 17.54
N LEU A 15 -13.34 -28.62 17.47
CA LEU A 15 -14.72 -29.13 17.52
C LEU A 15 -15.16 -29.53 18.92
N GLU A 16 -14.35 -29.27 19.96
CA GLU A 16 -14.59 -29.68 21.35
C GLU A 16 -14.76 -31.22 21.52
N ILE A 17 -14.10 -32.01 20.67
CA ILE A 17 -14.13 -33.48 20.70
C ILE A 17 -12.78 -34.02 21.16
N ASP A 18 -12.77 -34.90 22.17
CA ASP A 18 -11.57 -35.62 22.58
C ASP A 18 -11.33 -36.85 21.70
N TYR A 19 -10.23 -36.84 20.94
CA TYR A 19 -9.81 -37.93 20.06
C TYR A 19 -9.70 -39.28 20.78
N TYR A 20 -9.14 -39.30 22.01
CA TYR A 20 -8.89 -40.55 22.73
C TYR A 20 -10.18 -41.15 23.32
N SER A 21 -11.24 -40.37 23.41
CA SER A 21 -12.58 -40.83 23.81
C SER A 21 -13.35 -41.54 22.67
N LEU A 22 -12.90 -41.39 21.42
CA LEU A 22 -13.57 -41.96 20.25
C LEU A 22 -13.37 -43.47 20.14
N LYS A 23 -14.34 -44.15 19.52
CA LYS A 23 -14.20 -45.58 19.17
C LYS A 23 -13.04 -45.76 18.18
N SER A 24 -12.26 -46.83 18.34
CA SER A 24 -11.12 -47.16 17.49
C SER A 24 -11.44 -47.15 15.98
N PHE A 25 -12.62 -47.63 15.58
CA PHE A 25 -13.09 -47.56 14.19
C PHE A 25 -13.14 -46.10 13.67
N ILE A 26 -13.61 -45.16 14.49
CA ILE A 26 -13.71 -43.74 14.09
C ILE A 26 -12.30 -43.14 13.94
N GLN A 27 -11.39 -43.45 14.87
CA GLN A 27 -10.00 -43.01 14.80
C GLN A 27 -9.31 -43.50 13.51
N GLU A 28 -9.54 -44.76 13.13
CA GLU A 28 -9.00 -45.32 11.87
C GLU A 28 -9.55 -44.60 10.64
N TYR A 29 -10.85 -44.29 10.60
CA TYR A 29 -11.43 -43.52 9.49
C TYR A 29 -10.93 -42.08 9.46
N LEU A 30 -10.73 -41.44 10.61
CA LEU A 30 -10.17 -40.09 10.68
C LEU A 30 -8.76 -40.04 10.09
N ILE A 31 -7.92 -41.04 10.36
CA ILE A 31 -6.60 -41.17 9.74
C ILE A 31 -6.72 -41.28 8.22
N LYS A 32 -7.56 -42.18 7.71
CA LYS A 32 -7.78 -42.34 6.25
C LYS A 32 -8.32 -41.08 5.59
N ILE A 33 -9.23 -40.37 6.26
CA ILE A 33 -9.78 -39.09 5.77
C ILE A 33 -8.65 -38.05 5.70
N GLU A 34 -7.84 -37.94 6.74
CA GLU A 34 -6.74 -36.96 6.79
C GLU A 34 -5.66 -37.26 5.73
N GLU A 35 -5.36 -38.54 5.46
CA GLU A 35 -4.48 -38.95 4.36
C GLU A 35 -5.01 -38.48 2.99
N ILE A 36 -6.32 -38.66 2.74
CA ILE A 36 -6.96 -38.19 1.51
C ILE A 36 -6.90 -36.67 1.39
N ILE A 37 -7.17 -35.96 2.49
CA ILE A 37 -7.08 -34.49 2.54
C ILE A 37 -5.66 -34.05 2.21
N PHE A 38 -4.66 -34.63 2.88
CA PHE A 38 -3.25 -34.33 2.66
C PHE A 38 -2.84 -34.55 1.20
N GLN A 39 -3.25 -35.67 0.60
CA GLN A 39 -2.96 -35.94 -0.80
C GLN A 39 -3.63 -34.94 -1.75
N LYS A 40 -4.86 -34.52 -1.45
CA LYS A 40 -5.56 -33.48 -2.22
C LYS A 40 -4.86 -32.13 -2.11
N GLU A 41 -4.40 -31.76 -0.92
CA GLU A 41 -3.64 -30.53 -0.70
C GLU A 41 -2.32 -30.56 -1.47
N LYS A 42 -1.58 -31.66 -1.40
CA LYS A 42 -0.35 -31.85 -2.17
C LYS A 42 -0.58 -31.71 -3.67
N ASN A 43 -1.60 -32.37 -4.22
CA ASN A 43 -1.94 -32.29 -5.64
C ASN A 43 -2.29 -30.85 -6.06
N ARG A 44 -3.03 -30.12 -5.20
CA ARG A 44 -3.36 -28.71 -5.44
C ARG A 44 -2.10 -27.87 -5.49
N ASP A 45 -1.20 -28.04 -4.54
CA ASP A 45 0.03 -27.25 -4.45
C ASP A 45 0.97 -27.53 -5.63
N GLU A 46 1.06 -28.80 -6.07
CA GLU A 46 1.76 -29.19 -7.29
C GLU A 46 1.14 -28.53 -8.54
N ALA A 47 -0.19 -28.57 -8.68
CA ALA A 47 -0.88 -27.93 -9.81
C ALA A 47 -0.67 -26.41 -9.84
N ILE A 48 -0.70 -25.75 -8.68
CA ILE A 48 -0.39 -24.32 -8.55
C ILE A 48 1.06 -24.06 -8.98
N ASN A 49 2.01 -24.88 -8.55
CA ASN A 49 3.41 -24.73 -8.93
C ASN A 49 3.63 -24.95 -10.43
N ILE A 50 2.94 -25.91 -11.03
CA ILE A 50 2.96 -26.09 -12.49
C ILE A 50 2.40 -24.84 -13.16
N LEU A 51 1.23 -24.35 -12.75
CA LEU A 51 0.63 -23.15 -13.35
C LEU A 51 1.54 -21.92 -13.27
N LYS A 52 2.21 -21.72 -12.13
CA LYS A 52 3.17 -20.61 -11.93
C LYS A 52 4.40 -20.73 -12.83
N ASN A 53 4.91 -21.95 -13.03
CA ASN A 53 6.18 -22.19 -13.71
C ASN A 53 6.04 -22.58 -15.18
N ASN A 54 4.83 -22.77 -15.68
CA ASN A 54 4.55 -23.18 -17.07
C ASN A 54 4.64 -22.00 -18.06
N ARG A 55 5.63 -21.12 -17.89
CA ARG A 55 5.90 -20.05 -18.84
C ARG A 55 6.76 -20.57 -19.97
N PHE A 56 6.56 -20.01 -21.16
CA PHE A 56 7.38 -20.30 -22.32
C PHE A 56 7.89 -19.01 -22.95
N SER A 57 9.03 -19.10 -23.61
CA SER A 57 9.68 -18.00 -24.32
C SER A 57 10.38 -18.56 -25.55
N VAL A 58 10.90 -17.69 -26.42
CA VAL A 58 11.74 -18.10 -27.57
C VAL A 58 12.89 -19.02 -27.12
N VAL A 59 13.42 -18.79 -25.91
CA VAL A 59 14.50 -19.59 -25.34
C VAL A 59 14.02 -20.99 -24.96
N SER A 60 12.91 -21.12 -24.23
CA SER A 60 12.42 -22.44 -23.82
C SER A 60 11.98 -23.25 -25.05
N ILE A 61 11.26 -22.61 -25.98
CA ILE A 61 10.79 -23.25 -27.20
C ILE A 61 11.98 -23.69 -28.09
N SER A 62 13.06 -22.92 -28.17
CA SER A 62 14.26 -23.36 -28.90
C SER A 62 14.87 -24.64 -28.33
N LYS A 63 14.83 -24.80 -27.00
CA LYS A 63 15.34 -25.99 -26.31
C LYS A 63 14.41 -27.17 -26.56
N ASP A 64 13.11 -26.95 -26.44
CA ASP A 64 12.10 -28.01 -26.62
C ASP A 64 12.06 -28.52 -28.07
N LEU A 65 12.28 -27.63 -29.04
CA LEU A 65 12.42 -27.97 -30.47
C LEU A 65 13.81 -28.49 -30.84
N ASN A 66 14.76 -28.49 -29.89
CA ASN A 66 16.17 -28.84 -30.11
C ASN A 66 16.79 -28.09 -31.31
N CYS A 67 16.57 -26.78 -31.40
CA CYS A 67 17.09 -25.92 -32.46
C CYS A 67 17.85 -24.72 -31.88
N SER A 68 18.72 -24.11 -32.70
CA SER A 68 19.42 -22.91 -32.25
C SER A 68 18.45 -21.72 -32.16
N ARG A 69 18.67 -20.81 -31.21
CA ARG A 69 17.89 -19.56 -31.16
C ARG A 69 18.03 -18.76 -32.46
N THR A 70 19.21 -18.79 -33.08
CA THR A 70 19.48 -18.18 -34.38
C THR A 70 18.56 -18.72 -35.46
N THR A 71 18.21 -20.01 -35.42
CA THR A 71 17.23 -20.62 -36.34
C THR A 71 15.85 -20.00 -36.17
N LEU A 72 15.40 -19.74 -34.94
CA LEU A 72 14.13 -19.06 -34.67
C LEU A 72 14.15 -17.56 -34.99
N TYR A 73 15.34 -16.95 -34.99
CA TYR A 73 15.53 -15.54 -35.33
C TYR A 73 15.69 -15.29 -36.84
N ASN A 74 16.13 -16.29 -37.60
CA ASN A 74 16.32 -16.19 -39.04
C ASN A 74 15.01 -16.39 -39.84
N HIS A 75 15.00 -15.97 -41.11
CA HIS A 75 13.84 -15.99 -42.03
C HIS A 75 12.66 -15.09 -41.61
N GLY A 76 12.86 -13.77 -41.62
CA GLY A 76 11.77 -12.79 -41.47
C GLY A 76 11.21 -12.63 -40.05
N ALA A 77 11.85 -13.22 -39.03
CA ALA A 77 11.46 -13.18 -37.63
C ALA A 77 10.02 -13.65 -37.33
N ILE A 78 9.38 -14.38 -38.25
CA ILE A 78 7.99 -14.83 -38.10
C ILE A 78 7.87 -15.80 -36.92
N LEU A 79 8.80 -16.75 -36.79
CA LEU A 79 8.82 -17.73 -35.69
C LEU A 79 8.99 -17.04 -34.33
N LYS A 80 9.96 -16.13 -34.21
CA LYS A 80 10.13 -15.29 -33.02
C LYS A 80 8.83 -14.56 -32.67
N LYS A 81 8.27 -13.80 -33.61
CA LYS A 81 7.05 -12.99 -33.39
C LYS A 81 5.86 -13.85 -33.01
N TYR A 82 5.73 -15.04 -33.58
CA TYR A 82 4.67 -15.97 -33.24
C TYR A 82 4.78 -16.46 -31.79
N ILE A 83 5.99 -16.81 -31.35
CA ILE A 83 6.24 -17.24 -29.97
C ILE A 83 5.97 -16.08 -29.01
N GLU A 84 6.46 -14.86 -29.32
CA GLU A 84 6.24 -13.67 -28.48
C GLU A 84 4.76 -13.31 -28.38
N LEU A 85 4.00 -13.35 -29.49
CA LEU A 85 2.56 -13.12 -29.46
C LEU A 85 1.84 -14.17 -28.62
N SER A 86 2.26 -15.44 -28.73
CA SER A 86 1.68 -16.54 -27.96
C SER A 86 1.99 -16.39 -26.47
N GLU A 87 3.20 -15.95 -26.12
CA GLU A 87 3.62 -15.66 -24.75
C GLU A 87 2.79 -14.53 -24.15
N ILE A 88 2.58 -13.43 -24.90
CA ILE A 88 1.72 -12.32 -24.47
C ILE A 88 0.29 -12.81 -24.19
N LYS A 89 -0.33 -13.51 -25.13
CA LYS A 89 -1.69 -14.05 -24.95
C LYS A 89 -1.78 -15.01 -23.78
N PHE A 90 -0.77 -15.87 -23.62
CA PHE A 90 -0.72 -16.81 -22.50
C PHE A 90 -0.64 -16.07 -21.16
N ILE A 91 0.12 -14.98 -21.07
CA ILE A 91 0.20 -14.15 -19.85
C ILE A 91 -1.14 -13.45 -19.59
N GLU A 92 -1.78 -12.89 -20.62
CA GLU A 92 -3.09 -12.23 -20.50
C GLU A 92 -4.18 -13.19 -20.00
N ASP A 93 -4.19 -14.42 -20.52
CA ASP A 93 -5.16 -15.45 -20.13
C ASP A 93 -4.76 -16.20 -18.84
N ASN A 94 -3.58 -15.96 -18.28
CA ASN A 94 -3.12 -16.64 -17.06
C ASN A 94 -3.69 -15.96 -15.81
N PRO A 95 -4.55 -16.65 -15.03
CA PRO A 95 -5.16 -16.06 -13.83
C PRO A 95 -4.15 -15.64 -12.76
N PHE A 96 -3.00 -16.31 -12.68
CA PHE A 96 -1.95 -15.99 -11.71
C PHE A 96 -1.25 -14.66 -12.05
N GLU A 97 -0.92 -14.45 -13.32
CA GLU A 97 -0.31 -13.19 -13.78
C GLU A 97 -1.27 -12.02 -13.65
N LEU A 98 -2.55 -12.24 -13.97
CA LEU A 98 -3.60 -11.24 -13.78
C LEU A 98 -3.73 -10.86 -12.30
N PHE A 99 -3.71 -11.85 -11.40
CA PHE A 99 -3.76 -11.60 -9.96
C PHE A 99 -2.55 -10.77 -9.47
N GLU A 100 -1.32 -11.15 -9.85
CA GLU A 100 -0.13 -10.39 -9.43
C GLU A 100 -0.10 -8.97 -10.01
N LYS A 101 -0.59 -8.78 -11.25
CA LYS A 101 -0.77 -7.46 -11.85
C LYS A 101 -1.75 -6.62 -11.04
N LEU A 102 -2.95 -7.14 -10.77
CA LEU A 102 -3.99 -6.44 -9.99
C LEU A 102 -3.53 -6.12 -8.57
N LYS A 103 -2.79 -7.02 -7.94
CA LYS A 103 -2.19 -6.80 -6.61
C LYS A 103 -1.19 -5.66 -6.62
N THR A 104 -0.33 -5.59 -7.65
CA THR A 104 0.65 -4.51 -7.82
C THR A 104 -0.05 -3.17 -8.08
N GLU A 105 -1.06 -3.17 -8.94
CA GLU A 105 -1.86 -1.98 -9.26
C GLU A 105 -2.60 -1.45 -8.02
N LYS A 106 -3.20 -2.36 -7.24
CA LYS A 106 -3.83 -2.02 -5.96
C LYS A 106 -2.84 -1.34 -5.01
N GLN A 107 -1.64 -1.90 -4.84
CA GLN A 107 -0.62 -1.31 -3.96
C GLN A 107 -0.19 0.09 -4.45
N LEU A 108 -0.06 0.28 -5.76
CA LEU A 108 0.26 1.58 -6.33
C LEU A 108 -0.84 2.61 -6.01
N LEU A 109 -2.11 2.24 -6.22
CA LEU A 109 -3.25 3.10 -5.94
C LEU A 109 -3.38 3.42 -4.45
N GLU A 110 -3.15 2.44 -3.56
CA GLU A 110 -3.12 2.67 -2.11
C GLU A 110 -2.03 3.66 -1.71
N ASN A 111 -0.84 3.57 -2.31
CA ASN A 111 0.24 4.53 -2.06
C ASN A 111 -0.10 5.94 -2.54
N GLN A 112 -0.71 6.07 -3.72
CA GLN A 112 -1.18 7.36 -4.24
C GLN A 112 -2.25 7.98 -3.34
N LEU A 113 -3.21 7.17 -2.88
CA LEU A 113 -4.25 7.62 -1.96
C LEU A 113 -3.63 8.14 -0.65
N ASN A 114 -2.66 7.42 -0.08
CA ASN A 114 -1.99 7.85 1.14
C ASN A 114 -1.25 9.19 0.95
N GLN A 115 -0.62 9.41 -0.21
CA GLN A 115 0.01 10.69 -0.53
C GLN A 115 -1.01 11.82 -0.66
N MET A 116 -2.17 11.56 -1.26
CA MET A 116 -3.25 12.54 -1.37
C MET A 116 -3.81 12.92 0.00
N ILE A 117 -4.07 11.93 0.86
CA ILE A 117 -4.52 12.16 2.24
C ILE A 117 -3.49 13.03 2.99
N GLY A 118 -2.21 12.69 2.92
CA GLY A 118 -1.16 13.46 3.58
C GLY A 118 -1.07 14.91 3.07
N ARG A 119 -1.24 15.12 1.76
CA ARG A 119 -1.29 16.46 1.17
C ARG A 119 -2.49 17.25 1.69
N ASP A 120 -3.66 16.64 1.73
CA ASP A 120 -4.89 17.33 2.11
C ASP A 120 -4.85 17.75 3.60
N VAL A 121 -4.32 16.87 4.47
CA VAL A 121 -4.04 17.22 5.88
C VAL A 121 -3.08 18.40 5.99
N ASN A 122 -1.97 18.39 5.24
CA ASN A 122 -1.01 19.49 5.26
C ASN A 122 -1.63 20.82 4.79
N ASN A 123 -2.48 20.77 3.77
CA ASN A 123 -3.19 21.96 3.28
C ASN A 123 -4.12 22.53 4.35
N GLU A 124 -4.82 21.67 5.10
CA GLU A 124 -5.70 22.08 6.19
C GLU A 124 -4.91 22.70 7.36
N ILE A 125 -3.76 22.13 7.71
CA ILE A 125 -2.86 22.71 8.71
C ILE A 125 -2.40 24.11 8.26
N LEU A 126 -1.92 24.23 7.03
CA LEU A 126 -1.45 25.51 6.48
C LEU A 126 -2.56 26.57 6.41
N ALA A 127 -3.80 26.16 6.10
CA ALA A 127 -4.95 27.07 6.11
C ALA A 127 -5.23 27.62 7.52
N ASN A 128 -5.19 26.75 8.54
CA ASN A 128 -5.37 27.17 9.93
C ASN A 128 -4.23 28.08 10.43
N GLU A 129 -2.98 27.80 10.03
CA GLU A 129 -1.83 28.66 10.33
C GLU A 129 -1.98 30.04 9.66
N LEU A 130 -2.43 30.07 8.40
CA LEU A 130 -2.70 31.30 7.67
C LEU A 130 -3.74 32.17 8.38
N ASP A 131 -4.87 31.57 8.79
CA ASP A 131 -5.91 32.29 9.53
C ASP A 131 -5.39 32.85 10.86
N THR A 132 -4.58 32.07 11.56
CA THR A 132 -3.94 32.50 12.82
C THR A 132 -3.00 33.70 12.60
N HIS A 133 -2.19 33.64 11.54
CA HIS A 133 -1.30 34.75 11.17
C HIS A 133 -2.08 36.00 10.73
N ILE A 134 -3.15 35.85 9.96
CA ILE A 134 -4.02 36.96 9.56
C ILE A 134 -4.60 37.65 10.80
N ASN A 135 -5.09 36.89 11.78
CA ASN A 135 -5.63 37.45 13.03
C ASN A 135 -4.54 38.17 13.83
N THR A 136 -3.35 37.57 13.93
CA THR A 136 -2.21 38.19 14.63
C THR A 136 -1.80 39.52 13.98
N ILE A 137 -1.80 39.60 12.64
CA ILE A 137 -1.49 40.82 11.90
C ILE A 137 -2.53 41.90 12.22
N LYS A 138 -3.83 41.57 12.17
CA LYS A 138 -4.90 42.51 12.51
C LYS A 138 -4.75 43.07 13.93
N GLU A 139 -4.49 42.21 14.91
CA GLU A 139 -4.29 42.64 16.29
C GLU A 139 -3.09 43.59 16.45
N LYS A 140 -2.00 43.30 15.73
CA LYS A 140 -0.81 44.17 15.72
C LYS A 140 -1.10 45.51 15.03
N ASP A 141 -1.80 45.51 13.90
CA ASP A 141 -2.18 46.74 13.20
C ASP A 141 -3.08 47.63 14.07
N ASP A 142 -4.05 47.05 14.76
CA ASP A 142 -4.93 47.78 15.68
C ASP A 142 -4.17 48.33 16.90
N THR A 143 -3.13 47.61 17.35
CA THR A 143 -2.24 48.08 18.41
C THR A 143 -1.36 49.23 17.93
N ILE A 144 -0.79 49.13 16.73
CA ILE A 144 0.01 50.19 16.11
C ILE A 144 -0.81 51.46 15.98
N LYS A 145 -2.04 51.37 15.42
CA LYS A 145 -2.94 52.53 15.29
C LYS A 145 -3.22 53.19 16.64
N ARG A 146 -3.48 52.41 17.70
CA ARG A 146 -3.69 52.95 19.05
C ARG A 146 -2.46 53.70 19.56
N LEU A 147 -1.29 53.11 19.44
CA LEU A 147 -0.03 53.73 19.88
C LEU A 147 0.31 54.99 19.08
N GLU A 148 -0.03 55.04 17.79
CA GLU A 148 0.15 56.25 16.97
C GLU A 148 -0.75 57.40 17.44
N VAL A 149 -2.00 57.12 17.77
CA VAL A 149 -2.94 58.11 18.34
C VAL A 149 -2.42 58.61 19.69
N GLU A 150 -2.07 57.71 20.60
CA GLU A 150 -1.54 58.05 21.93
C GLU A 150 -0.26 58.89 21.84
N LYS A 151 0.67 58.51 20.95
CA LYS A 151 1.91 59.27 20.69
C LYS A 151 1.61 60.68 20.18
N ALA A 152 0.62 60.84 19.32
CA ALA A 152 0.22 62.15 18.81
C ALA A 152 -0.36 63.03 19.93
N GLU A 153 -1.21 62.48 20.79
CA GLU A 153 -1.77 63.16 21.95
C GLU A 153 -0.68 63.58 22.95
N LEU A 154 0.18 62.66 23.36
CA LEU A 154 1.30 62.95 24.26
C LEU A 154 2.25 63.99 23.68
N SER A 155 2.51 63.96 22.37
CA SER A 155 3.34 64.96 21.68
C SER A 155 2.70 66.34 21.71
N LYS A 156 1.38 66.44 21.59
CA LYS A 156 0.63 67.70 21.72
C LYS A 156 0.70 68.24 23.14
N THR A 157 0.40 67.41 24.14
CA THR A 157 0.47 67.78 25.56
C THR A 157 1.87 68.25 25.95
N ASN A 158 2.92 67.54 25.51
CA ASN A 158 4.31 67.96 25.75
C ASN A 158 4.63 69.33 25.15
N ARG A 159 4.14 69.64 23.93
CA ARG A 159 4.32 70.96 23.31
C ARG A 159 3.62 72.05 24.12
N GLU A 160 2.43 71.78 24.64
CA GLU A 160 1.66 72.72 25.45
C GLU A 160 2.34 72.99 26.79
N LEU A 161 2.77 71.95 27.50
CA LEU A 161 3.52 72.06 28.76
C LEU A 161 4.83 72.84 28.58
N LYS A 162 5.59 72.56 27.51
CA LYS A 162 6.81 73.33 27.18
C LYS A 162 6.53 74.82 26.98
N LYS A 163 5.41 75.18 26.33
CA LYS A 163 5.00 76.58 26.17
C LYS A 163 4.62 77.24 27.49
N GLN A 164 3.96 76.51 28.40
CA GLN A 164 3.60 77.02 29.73
C GLN A 164 4.84 77.26 30.61
N ILE A 165 5.78 76.32 30.63
CA ILE A 165 7.06 76.48 31.35
C ILE A 165 7.81 77.72 30.85
N PHE A 166 7.88 77.91 29.54
CA PHE A 166 8.56 79.09 28.97
C PHE A 166 7.88 80.41 29.34
N LYS A 167 6.55 80.41 29.50
CA LYS A 167 5.80 81.59 29.97
C LYS A 167 6.00 81.86 31.48
N ASN A 168 6.12 80.81 32.30
CA ASN A 168 6.29 80.96 33.75
C ASN A 168 7.72 81.34 34.16
N ASN A 169 8.71 81.11 33.30
CA ASN A 169 10.12 81.45 33.54
C ASN A 169 10.51 82.84 32.96
N LYS A 170 9.53 83.66 32.58
CA LYS A 170 9.71 85.01 32.03
C LYS A 170 9.03 86.02 32.94
#